data_AF-A0A447QGA6-F1
#
_entry.id   AF-A0A447QGA6-F1
#
_cell.length_a   1.000
_cell.length_b   1.000
_cell.length_c   1.000
_cell.angle_alpha   90.00
_cell.angle_beta   90.00
_cell.angle_gamma   90.00
#
_symmetry.space_group_name_H-M   'P 1'
#
loop_
_entity.id
_entity.type
_entity.pdbx_description
1 polymer ?
#
loop_
_entity_poly.entity_id
_entity_poly.type
_entity_poly.pdbx_seq_one_letter_code
_entity_poly.pdbx_strand_id
1 'polypeptide(L)'
;MAPVRMAKSMDITMKKGLLALMALLASSSALALTPWQKIDHPVSGAAQAIGGFSNGCVIGARPLPLNAADYQVMRQDQRRYFGHPDLLAFIQRMTRAAGQQGLGTVLIGDMAMPAGGRFSSGHASHQSGLDVDIWLQLPHQRWSERQLLKPQPIDLVSGDGMRVRDNQWQPQIGSLIKLAAQDDEVARIFVNPAIKQRLCDDAGSDRAWLHKVRPWFGHRAHMHVRLSCPPDSLECKDQDPPPPGDGCGPNWPAGLNRTSQARNRASGSCRRCRLPVRRC
;
A
#
# COMPACT_ATOMS: atom_id res chain seq x y z
N MET A 1 -20.13 -14.41 -70.31
CA MET A 1 -19.96 -15.39 -69.21
C MET A 1 -18.92 -14.88 -68.21
N ALA A 2 -19.31 -14.06 -67.23
CA ALA A 2 -18.46 -13.74 -66.08
C ALA A 2 -19.27 -13.19 -64.89
N PRO A 3 -19.93 -14.05 -64.08
CA PRO A 3 -20.29 -13.62 -62.71
C PRO A 3 -19.87 -14.61 -61.61
N VAL A 4 -19.14 -15.69 -61.90
CA VAL A 4 -18.90 -16.76 -60.90
C VAL A 4 -17.60 -16.57 -60.09
N ARG A 5 -16.63 -15.78 -60.56
CA ARG A 5 -15.32 -15.63 -59.87
C ARG A 5 -15.28 -14.61 -58.73
N MET A 6 -16.17 -13.62 -58.68
CA MET A 6 -16.15 -12.60 -57.62
C MET A 6 -16.75 -13.11 -56.29
N ALA A 7 -17.82 -13.92 -56.33
CA ALA A 7 -18.49 -14.39 -55.13
C ALA A 7 -17.61 -15.30 -54.25
N LYS A 8 -16.78 -16.16 -54.85
CA LYS A 8 -15.84 -17.03 -54.10
C LYS A 8 -14.73 -16.26 -53.38
N SER A 9 -14.31 -15.11 -53.90
CA SER A 9 -13.22 -14.31 -53.33
C SER A 9 -13.67 -13.52 -52.09
N MET A 10 -14.89 -12.99 -52.11
CA MET A 10 -15.47 -12.26 -50.96
C MET A 10 -15.75 -13.18 -49.76
N ASP A 11 -16.22 -14.41 -50.02
CA ASP A 11 -16.58 -15.39 -48.99
C ASP A 11 -15.36 -15.91 -48.19
N ILE A 12 -14.22 -16.06 -48.87
CA ILE A 12 -12.94 -16.46 -48.23
C ILE A 12 -12.36 -15.32 -47.39
N THR A 13 -12.54 -14.07 -47.83
CA THR A 13 -12.03 -12.88 -47.14
C THR A 13 -12.84 -12.61 -45.86
N MET A 14 -14.16 -12.82 -45.91
CA MET A 14 -15.05 -12.63 -44.76
C MET A 14 -14.85 -13.71 -43.67
N LYS A 15 -14.61 -14.97 -44.04
CA LYS A 15 -14.25 -16.05 -43.10
C LYS A 15 -12.90 -15.84 -42.41
N LYS A 16 -11.90 -15.34 -43.13
CA LYS A 16 -10.57 -15.01 -42.55
C LYS A 16 -10.65 -13.82 -41.59
N GLY A 17 -11.44 -12.81 -41.91
CA GLY A 17 -11.70 -11.67 -41.01
C GLY A 17 -12.43 -12.08 -39.73
N LEU A 18 -13.42 -12.98 -39.83
CA LEU A 18 -14.17 -13.47 -38.66
C LEU A 18 -13.32 -14.38 -37.75
N LEU A 19 -12.45 -15.22 -38.32
CA LEU A 19 -11.50 -16.04 -37.56
C LEU A 19 -10.43 -15.20 -36.85
N ALA A 20 -9.93 -14.14 -37.50
CA ALA A 20 -8.99 -13.20 -36.88
C ALA A 20 -9.63 -12.41 -35.72
N LEU A 21 -10.91 -12.03 -35.86
CA LEU A 21 -11.66 -11.33 -34.81
C LEU A 21 -11.99 -12.26 -33.62
N MET A 22 -12.31 -13.53 -33.85
CA MET A 22 -12.47 -14.51 -32.76
C MET A 22 -11.15 -14.83 -32.04
N ALA A 23 -10.02 -14.89 -32.75
CA ALA A 23 -8.70 -15.09 -32.14
C ALA A 23 -8.27 -13.88 -31.27
N LEU A 24 -8.64 -12.65 -31.66
CA LEU A 24 -8.43 -11.46 -30.83
C LEU A 24 -9.34 -11.44 -29.59
N LEU A 25 -10.59 -11.91 -29.70
CA LEU A 25 -11.53 -11.95 -28.58
C LEU A 25 -11.22 -13.08 -27.56
N ALA A 26 -10.56 -14.16 -28.00
CA ALA A 26 -10.12 -15.27 -27.14
C ALA A 26 -8.88 -14.94 -26.28
N SER A 27 -8.27 -13.77 -26.47
CA SER A 27 -7.09 -13.33 -25.70
C SER A 27 -7.45 -12.53 -24.43
N SER A 28 -8.66 -12.69 -23.92
CA SER A 28 -9.02 -12.21 -22.58
C SER A 28 -8.43 -13.15 -21.54
N SER A 29 -7.12 -13.03 -21.31
CA SER A 29 -6.47 -13.72 -20.19
C SER A 29 -7.07 -13.17 -18.89
N ALA A 30 -8.05 -13.87 -18.31
CA ALA A 30 -8.34 -13.68 -16.90
C ALA A 30 -7.03 -13.92 -16.16
N LEU A 31 -6.46 -12.87 -15.55
CA LEU A 31 -5.17 -12.96 -14.87
C LEU A 31 -5.29 -14.03 -13.78
N ALA A 32 -4.69 -15.19 -14.01
CA ALA A 32 -4.70 -16.28 -13.05
C ALA A 32 -4.04 -15.80 -11.76
N LEU A 33 -4.67 -16.12 -10.63
CA LEU A 33 -4.11 -15.80 -9.32
C LEU A 33 -2.71 -16.42 -9.19
N THR A 34 -1.76 -15.62 -8.72
CA THR A 34 -0.41 -16.10 -8.39
C THR A 34 -0.46 -17.04 -7.18
N PRO A 35 0.56 -17.89 -6.94
CA PRO A 35 0.62 -18.70 -5.72
C PRO A 35 0.46 -17.86 -4.44
N TRP A 36 1.00 -16.63 -4.42
CA TRP A 36 0.84 -15.68 -3.31
C TRP A 36 -0.61 -15.29 -3.02
N GLN A 37 -1.43 -15.20 -4.06
CA GLN A 37 -2.84 -14.81 -3.95
C GLN A 37 -3.74 -16.01 -3.63
N LYS A 38 -3.23 -17.23 -3.84
CA LYS A 38 -3.94 -18.49 -3.57
C LYS A 38 -3.70 -18.99 -2.15
N ILE A 39 -2.48 -18.84 -1.63
CA ILE A 39 -2.16 -19.26 -0.27
C ILE A 39 -3.02 -18.52 0.75
N ASP A 40 -3.60 -19.25 1.68
CA ASP A 40 -4.58 -18.76 2.65
C ASP A 40 -4.14 -18.88 4.11
N HIS A 41 -2.98 -19.48 4.35
CA HIS A 41 -2.37 -19.65 5.66
C HIS A 41 -0.88 -19.25 5.61
N PRO A 42 -0.30 -18.78 6.73
CA PRO A 42 1.11 -18.47 6.78
C PRO A 42 2.00 -19.69 6.53
N VAL A 43 3.13 -19.47 5.87
CA VAL A 43 4.18 -20.49 5.75
C VAL A 43 4.81 -20.70 7.13
N SER A 44 4.83 -21.96 7.61
CA SER A 44 5.38 -22.31 8.92
C SER A 44 6.90 -22.09 8.97
N GLY A 45 7.39 -21.62 10.12
CA GLY A 45 8.82 -21.37 10.35
C GLY A 45 9.06 -20.21 11.30
N ALA A 46 10.33 -19.91 11.56
CA ALA A 46 10.71 -18.67 12.23
C ALA A 46 10.30 -17.47 11.36
N ALA A 47 9.89 -16.37 12.01
CA ALA A 47 9.48 -15.17 11.30
C ALA A 47 10.68 -14.59 10.54
N GLN A 48 10.55 -14.42 9.23
CA GLN A 48 11.61 -13.90 8.37
C GLN A 48 11.01 -13.02 7.28
N ALA A 49 11.39 -11.75 7.25
CA ALA A 49 11.19 -10.89 6.08
C ALA A 49 12.27 -11.19 5.03
N ILE A 50 11.85 -11.50 3.80
CA ILE A 50 12.77 -11.96 2.74
C ILE A 50 12.65 -11.05 1.52
N GLY A 51 13.79 -10.55 1.03
CA GLY A 51 13.84 -9.65 -0.11
C GLY A 51 13.50 -8.21 0.26
N GLY A 52 13.11 -7.43 -0.75
CA GLY A 52 12.73 -6.02 -0.55
C GLY A 52 11.21 -5.84 -0.45
N PHE A 53 10.78 -4.70 0.06
CA PHE A 53 9.37 -4.36 0.30
C PHE A 53 8.44 -4.55 -0.93
N SER A 54 8.97 -4.37 -2.15
CA SER A 54 8.23 -4.50 -3.42
C SER A 54 8.65 -5.71 -4.28
N ASN A 55 9.48 -6.61 -3.74
CA ASN A 55 9.86 -7.87 -4.37
C ASN A 55 10.37 -8.82 -3.28
N GLY A 56 9.44 -9.38 -2.54
CA GLY A 56 9.73 -10.12 -1.31
C GLY A 56 8.65 -11.12 -0.93
N CYS A 57 8.86 -11.79 0.20
CA CYS A 57 7.88 -12.64 0.87
C CYS A 57 8.15 -12.62 2.38
N VAL A 58 7.26 -13.26 3.15
CA VAL A 58 7.43 -13.43 4.59
C VAL A 58 7.14 -14.87 5.00
N ILE A 59 8.05 -15.48 5.77
CA ILE A 59 7.85 -16.77 6.45
C ILE A 59 7.46 -16.50 7.89
N GLY A 60 6.65 -17.37 8.50
CA GLY A 60 6.27 -17.25 9.90
C GLY A 60 5.41 -16.01 10.19
N ALA A 61 4.72 -15.49 9.17
CA ALA A 61 3.84 -14.33 9.32
C ALA A 61 2.70 -14.66 10.30
N ARG A 62 2.24 -13.63 11.01
CA ARG A 62 1.14 -13.77 11.96
C ARG A 62 -0.04 -12.89 11.55
N PRO A 63 -1.28 -13.36 11.71
CA PRO A 63 -2.44 -12.50 11.53
C PRO A 63 -2.51 -11.47 12.66
N LEU A 64 -2.84 -10.23 12.32
CA LEU A 64 -3.22 -9.23 13.30
C LEU A 64 -4.57 -9.63 13.94
N PRO A 65 -4.70 -9.60 15.29
CA PRO A 65 -5.95 -9.92 15.95
C PRO A 65 -7.11 -9.04 15.46
N LEU A 66 -8.19 -9.68 15.01
CA LEU A 66 -9.36 -8.95 14.48
C LEU A 66 -10.23 -8.34 15.60
N ASN A 67 -10.16 -8.91 16.81
CA ASN A 67 -10.82 -8.38 17.99
C ASN A 67 -9.80 -7.68 18.90
N ALA A 68 -9.70 -6.36 18.77
CA ALA A 68 -8.82 -5.52 19.57
C ALA A 68 -9.55 -4.28 20.07
N ALA A 69 -9.21 -3.82 21.27
CA ALA A 69 -9.81 -2.62 21.87
C ALA A 69 -9.37 -1.33 21.14
N ASP A 70 -8.09 -1.26 20.77
CA ASP A 70 -7.46 0.00 20.34
C ASP A 70 -7.53 0.26 18.82
N TYR A 71 -7.96 -0.73 18.03
CA TYR A 71 -8.08 -0.63 16.58
C TYR A 71 -9.17 -1.51 15.99
N GLN A 72 -9.44 -1.31 14.69
CA GLN A 72 -10.27 -2.20 13.86
C GLN A 72 -9.59 -2.47 12.53
N VAL A 73 -9.71 -3.71 12.04
CA VAL A 73 -9.15 -4.15 10.75
C VAL A 73 -10.23 -4.03 9.67
N MET A 74 -9.94 -3.30 8.61
CA MET A 74 -10.81 -3.14 7.45
C MET A 74 -10.57 -4.25 6.42
N ARG A 75 -11.56 -4.48 5.55
CA ARG A 75 -11.44 -5.34 4.36
C ARG A 75 -10.88 -6.73 4.66
N GLN A 76 -11.34 -7.32 5.76
CA GLN A 76 -10.88 -8.61 6.25
C GLN A 76 -11.09 -9.75 5.23
N ASP A 77 -12.09 -9.59 4.35
CA ASP A 77 -12.36 -10.47 3.21
C ASP A 77 -11.17 -10.61 2.25
N GLN A 78 -10.29 -9.60 2.19
CA GLN A 78 -9.11 -9.62 1.31
C GLN A 78 -7.95 -10.45 1.87
N ARG A 79 -7.99 -10.84 3.15
CA ARG A 79 -6.93 -11.60 3.84
C ARG A 79 -5.55 -10.93 3.74
N ARG A 80 -5.53 -9.60 3.90
CA ARG A 80 -4.32 -8.76 3.89
C ARG A 80 -4.01 -8.21 5.29
N TYR A 81 -4.14 -9.02 6.33
CA TYR A 81 -3.90 -8.62 7.72
C TYR A 81 -2.78 -9.45 8.36
N PHE A 82 -1.83 -9.93 7.55
CA PHE A 82 -0.69 -10.72 8.01
C PHE A 82 0.58 -9.87 7.98
N GLY A 83 1.56 -10.20 8.81
CA GLY A 83 2.85 -9.51 8.80
C GLY A 83 3.90 -10.17 9.66
N HIS A 84 5.10 -9.58 9.64
CA HIS A 84 6.17 -9.90 10.59
C HIS A 84 5.72 -9.57 12.02
N PRO A 85 6.12 -10.33 13.05
CA PRO A 85 5.78 -10.02 14.44
C PRO A 85 6.08 -8.58 14.87
N ASP A 86 7.16 -7.99 14.38
CA ASP A 86 7.52 -6.58 14.66
C ASP A 86 6.46 -5.61 14.11
N LEU A 87 5.88 -5.89 12.93
CA LEU A 87 4.78 -5.09 12.39
C LEU A 87 3.55 -5.13 13.31
N LEU A 88 3.24 -6.31 13.87
CA LEU A 88 2.14 -6.47 14.81
C LEU A 88 2.44 -5.74 16.13
N ALA A 89 3.68 -5.82 16.61
CA ALA A 89 4.12 -5.13 17.83
C ALA A 89 4.04 -3.60 17.65
N PHE A 90 4.52 -3.07 16.54
CA PHE A 90 4.36 -1.67 16.16
C PHE A 90 2.90 -1.22 16.18
N ILE A 91 2.01 -1.96 15.48
CA ILE A 91 0.57 -1.63 15.44
C ILE A 91 0.00 -1.60 16.86
N GLN A 92 0.33 -2.57 17.71
CA GLN A 92 -0.16 -2.61 19.10
C GLN A 92 0.35 -1.43 19.93
N ARG A 93 1.64 -1.09 19.87
CA ARG A 93 2.22 0.05 20.61
C ARG A 93 1.59 1.36 20.16
N MET A 94 1.53 1.58 18.85
CA MET A 94 1.04 2.80 18.22
C MET A 94 -0.46 3.00 18.51
N THR A 95 -1.28 1.98 18.31
CA THR A 95 -2.73 2.09 18.55
C THR A 95 -3.08 2.28 20.02
N ARG A 96 -2.37 1.62 20.94
CA ARG A 96 -2.51 1.85 22.38
C ARG A 96 -2.19 3.29 22.76
N ALA A 97 -1.09 3.84 22.23
CA ALA A 97 -0.69 5.22 22.53
C ALA A 97 -1.69 6.24 21.93
N ALA A 98 -2.23 5.97 20.73
CA ALA A 98 -3.32 6.76 20.15
C ALA A 98 -4.59 6.73 21.04
N GLY A 99 -4.95 5.56 21.58
CA GLY A 99 -6.06 5.41 22.52
C GLY A 99 -5.83 6.18 23.83
N GLN A 100 -4.63 6.10 24.41
CA GLN A 100 -4.24 6.85 25.61
C GLN A 100 -4.32 8.37 25.42
N GLN A 101 -4.05 8.85 24.20
CA GLN A 101 -4.19 10.27 23.82
C GLN A 101 -5.63 10.66 23.42
N GLY A 102 -6.58 9.72 23.46
CA GLY A 102 -7.97 9.97 23.10
C GLY A 102 -8.17 10.33 21.62
N LEU A 103 -7.25 9.90 20.73
CA LEU A 103 -7.30 10.28 19.31
C LEU A 103 -8.50 9.67 18.57
N GLY A 104 -9.05 8.56 19.07
CA GLY A 104 -10.10 7.76 18.44
C GLY A 104 -9.63 6.34 18.13
N THR A 105 -10.50 5.53 17.52
CA THR A 105 -10.17 4.15 17.14
C THR A 105 -9.35 4.14 15.87
N VAL A 106 -8.19 3.48 15.86
CA VAL A 106 -7.36 3.39 14.64
C VAL A 106 -7.93 2.35 13.66
N LEU A 107 -7.92 2.69 12.38
CA LEU A 107 -8.39 1.82 11.30
C LEU A 107 -7.21 1.26 10.48
N ILE A 108 -6.98 -0.04 10.60
CA ILE A 108 -5.90 -0.77 9.92
C ILE A 108 -6.39 -1.28 8.56
N GLY A 109 -5.68 -0.91 7.50
CA GLY A 109 -5.92 -1.34 6.12
C GLY A 109 -5.03 -2.52 5.73
N ASP A 110 -4.50 -2.47 4.51
CA ASP A 110 -3.67 -3.54 3.96
C ASP A 110 -2.35 -3.66 4.74
N MET A 111 -2.06 -4.85 5.22
CA MET A 111 -0.75 -5.36 5.63
C MET A 111 -0.25 -6.29 4.52
N ALA A 112 0.34 -7.45 4.83
CA ALA A 112 0.71 -8.46 3.83
C ALA A 112 -0.38 -9.55 3.68
N MET A 113 -0.32 -10.28 2.56
CA MET A 113 -0.96 -11.60 2.39
C MET A 113 -0.28 -12.66 3.29
N PRO A 114 -0.84 -13.88 3.46
CA PRO A 114 -0.32 -14.85 4.44
C PRO A 114 1.16 -15.20 4.32
N ALA A 115 1.72 -15.20 3.11
CA ALA A 115 3.15 -15.38 2.85
C ALA A 115 3.80 -14.13 2.23
N GLY A 116 3.12 -12.99 2.28
CA GLY A 116 3.50 -11.78 1.57
C GLY A 116 3.36 -11.92 0.06
N GLY A 117 4.36 -11.46 -0.68
CA GLY A 117 4.34 -11.48 -2.14
C GLY A 117 3.42 -10.43 -2.76
N ARG A 118 3.46 -10.35 -4.09
CA ARG A 118 2.84 -9.27 -4.85
C ARG A 118 1.32 -9.36 -4.90
N PHE A 119 0.64 -8.28 -4.53
CA PHE A 119 -0.80 -8.12 -4.71
C PHE A 119 -1.24 -8.11 -6.17
N SER A 120 -2.49 -8.50 -6.41
CA SER A 120 -3.15 -8.37 -7.71
C SER A 120 -3.52 -6.91 -8.03
N SER A 121 -3.73 -6.10 -7.01
CA SER A 121 -4.13 -4.69 -7.08
C SER A 121 -3.78 -3.96 -5.78
N GLY A 122 -3.67 -2.63 -5.85
CA GLY A 122 -3.28 -1.78 -4.71
C GLY A 122 -1.82 -1.34 -4.80
N HIS A 123 -1.15 -1.27 -3.66
CA HIS A 123 0.26 -0.89 -3.59
C HIS A 123 1.19 -1.94 -4.20
N ALA A 124 2.34 -1.48 -4.69
CA ALA A 124 3.38 -2.35 -5.24
C ALA A 124 4.21 -3.04 -4.14
N SER A 125 4.24 -2.48 -2.92
CA SER A 125 4.93 -3.02 -1.74
C SER A 125 4.04 -3.99 -0.94
N HIS A 126 4.17 -4.05 0.39
CA HIS A 126 3.51 -4.99 1.31
C HIS A 126 3.94 -6.46 1.15
N GLN A 127 5.05 -6.72 0.47
CA GLN A 127 5.42 -8.09 0.13
C GLN A 127 6.21 -8.81 1.22
N SER A 128 6.94 -8.08 2.07
CA SER A 128 7.84 -8.64 3.08
C SER A 128 7.26 -8.65 4.50
N GLY A 129 5.98 -8.30 4.68
CA GLY A 129 5.33 -8.28 6.00
C GLY A 129 5.73 -7.11 6.89
N LEU A 130 6.30 -6.04 6.33
CA LEU A 130 6.83 -4.87 7.06
C LEU A 130 6.15 -3.54 6.70
N ASP A 131 5.08 -3.59 5.89
CA ASP A 131 4.29 -2.43 5.50
C ASP A 131 2.86 -2.54 6.02
N VAL A 132 2.29 -1.43 6.47
CA VAL A 132 0.88 -1.32 6.87
C VAL A 132 0.28 0.00 6.39
N ASP A 133 -0.90 -0.07 5.78
CA ASP A 133 -1.72 1.10 5.51
C ASP A 133 -2.61 1.40 6.71
N ILE A 134 -2.62 2.65 7.16
CA ILE A 134 -3.46 3.12 8.27
C ILE A 134 -4.32 4.27 7.75
N TRP A 135 -5.64 4.12 7.86
CA TRP A 135 -6.56 5.16 7.40
C TRP A 135 -6.46 6.40 8.28
N LEU A 136 -6.51 7.57 7.64
CA LEU A 136 -6.46 8.87 8.30
C LEU A 136 -7.87 9.32 8.70
N GLN A 137 -8.59 8.41 9.38
CA GLN A 137 -9.90 8.60 9.98
C GLN A 137 -9.87 7.93 11.36
N LEU A 138 -10.31 8.66 12.38
CA LEU A 138 -10.25 8.24 13.77
C LEU A 138 -11.65 8.28 14.40
N PRO A 139 -12.51 7.30 14.12
CA PRO A 139 -13.85 7.29 14.67
C PRO A 139 -13.85 7.11 16.19
N HIS A 140 -14.63 7.94 16.89
CA HIS A 140 -14.86 7.79 18.34
C HIS A 140 -15.84 6.65 18.66
N GLN A 141 -16.68 6.26 17.70
CA GLN A 141 -17.54 5.09 17.78
C GLN A 141 -17.00 4.00 16.86
N ARG A 142 -16.85 2.78 17.39
CA ARG A 142 -16.36 1.65 16.60
C ARG A 142 -17.30 1.38 15.41
N TRP A 143 -16.70 1.13 14.25
CA TRP A 143 -17.43 0.80 13.03
C TRP A 143 -18.07 -0.58 13.13
N SER A 144 -19.25 -0.73 12.51
CA SER A 144 -19.87 -2.03 12.28
C SER A 144 -19.05 -2.88 11.30
N GLU A 145 -19.26 -4.20 11.33
CA GLU A 145 -18.63 -5.13 10.39
C GLU A 145 -18.87 -4.74 8.92
N ARG A 146 -20.10 -4.30 8.59
CA ARG A 146 -20.42 -3.81 7.24
C ARG A 146 -19.59 -2.60 6.83
N GLN A 147 -19.36 -1.67 7.75
CA GLN A 147 -18.49 -0.51 7.49
C GLN A 147 -17.04 -0.93 7.31
N LEU A 148 -16.54 -1.91 8.09
CA LEU A 148 -15.19 -2.43 7.95
C LEU A 148 -14.98 -3.19 6.62
N LEU A 149 -15.98 -3.94 6.15
CA LEU A 149 -15.91 -4.66 4.87
C LEU A 149 -16.04 -3.72 3.67
N LYS A 150 -16.83 -2.65 3.78
CA LYS A 150 -17.05 -1.67 2.69
C LYS A 150 -16.75 -0.25 3.14
N PRO A 151 -15.50 0.03 3.54
CA PRO A 151 -15.15 1.31 4.15
C PRO A 151 -15.15 2.41 3.09
N GLN A 152 -15.62 3.60 3.46
CA GLN A 152 -15.69 4.75 2.57
C GLN A 152 -14.51 5.69 2.83
N PRO A 153 -13.56 5.83 1.87
CA PRO A 153 -12.40 6.67 2.08
C PRO A 153 -12.80 8.14 2.06
N ILE A 154 -12.34 8.89 3.06
CA ILE A 154 -12.40 10.36 3.06
C ILE A 154 -11.14 10.87 2.37
N ASP A 155 -11.31 11.52 1.23
CA ASP A 155 -10.23 12.21 0.52
C ASP A 155 -9.84 13.50 1.26
N LEU A 156 -8.69 13.48 1.92
CA LEU A 156 -8.17 14.63 2.67
C LEU A 156 -7.57 15.71 1.77
N VAL A 157 -7.42 15.47 0.47
CA VAL A 157 -6.69 16.36 -0.43
C VAL A 157 -7.65 17.03 -1.42
N SER A 158 -7.40 18.28 -1.78
CA SER A 158 -8.18 19.04 -2.75
C SER A 158 -8.14 18.42 -4.15
N GLY A 159 -9.10 18.77 -5.01
CA GLY A 159 -9.18 18.24 -6.38
C GLY A 159 -7.92 18.53 -7.22
N ASP A 160 -7.29 19.68 -7.01
CA ASP A 160 -6.02 20.07 -7.64
C ASP A 160 -4.79 19.38 -7.04
N GLY A 161 -4.91 18.69 -5.91
CA GLY A 161 -3.81 17.98 -5.26
C GLY A 161 -2.84 18.87 -4.48
N MET A 162 -3.13 20.17 -4.35
CA MET A 162 -2.17 21.15 -3.84
C MET A 162 -2.28 21.40 -2.33
N ARG A 163 -3.44 21.12 -1.72
CA ARG A 163 -3.70 21.40 -0.31
C ARG A 163 -4.57 20.32 0.33
N VAL A 164 -4.52 20.22 1.65
CA VAL A 164 -5.52 19.45 2.40
C VAL A 164 -6.87 20.17 2.36
N ARG A 165 -7.97 19.43 2.52
CA ARG A 165 -9.30 20.00 2.71
C ARG A 165 -9.48 20.33 4.18
N ASP A 166 -9.54 21.62 4.53
CA ASP A 166 -9.61 22.04 5.94
C ASP A 166 -10.83 21.50 6.68
N ASN A 167 -11.95 21.28 5.99
CA ASN A 167 -13.14 20.68 6.58
C ASN A 167 -13.04 19.16 6.82
N GLN A 168 -11.97 18.51 6.34
CA GLN A 168 -11.70 17.08 6.57
C GLN A 168 -10.46 16.85 7.44
N TRP A 169 -9.53 17.81 7.47
CA TRP A 169 -8.34 17.72 8.31
C TRP A 169 -8.69 17.91 9.78
N GLN A 170 -8.17 17.01 10.62
CA GLN A 170 -8.32 17.08 12.07
C GLN A 170 -6.93 17.00 12.72
N PRO A 171 -6.63 17.77 13.77
CA PRO A 171 -5.33 17.72 14.45
C PRO A 171 -4.92 16.32 14.93
N GLN A 172 -5.89 15.47 15.24
CA GLN A 172 -5.72 14.07 15.63
C GLN A 172 -5.07 13.24 14.51
N ILE A 173 -5.34 13.57 13.24
CA ILE A 173 -4.70 12.93 12.08
C ILE A 173 -3.20 13.23 12.08
N GLY A 174 -2.83 14.50 12.28
CA GLY A 174 -1.42 14.90 12.39
C GLY A 174 -0.74 14.23 13.58
N SER A 175 -1.43 14.14 14.71
CA SER A 175 -0.96 13.48 15.93
C SER A 175 -0.72 11.98 15.71
N LEU A 176 -1.62 11.29 15.00
CA LEU A 176 -1.46 9.88 14.64
C LEU A 176 -0.23 9.64 13.75
N ILE A 177 -0.03 10.49 12.74
CA ILE A 177 1.13 10.39 11.84
C ILE A 177 2.42 10.65 12.61
N LYS A 178 2.44 11.68 13.48
CA LYS A 178 3.59 11.99 14.34
C LYS A 178 3.91 10.83 15.28
N LEU A 179 2.90 10.26 15.92
CA LEU A 179 3.03 9.12 16.82
C LEU A 179 3.65 7.91 16.11
N ALA A 180 3.18 7.59 14.89
CA ALA A 180 3.79 6.54 14.08
C ALA A 180 5.24 6.88 13.69
N ALA A 181 5.53 8.13 13.32
CA ALA A 181 6.87 8.54 12.89
C ALA A 181 7.89 8.53 14.04
N GLN A 182 7.44 8.71 15.28
CA GLN A 182 8.31 8.69 16.46
C GLN A 182 8.71 7.28 16.91
N ASP A 183 8.06 6.23 16.40
CA ASP A 183 8.48 4.85 16.69
C ASP A 183 9.81 4.52 15.99
N ASP A 184 10.76 3.96 16.73
CA ASP A 184 12.13 3.70 16.28
C ASP A 184 12.21 2.64 15.17
N GLU A 185 11.25 1.70 15.12
CA GLU A 185 11.21 0.67 14.09
C GLU A 185 10.71 1.23 12.75
N VAL A 186 10.03 2.38 12.74
CA VAL A 186 9.51 3.01 11.53
C VAL A 186 10.64 3.69 10.74
N ALA A 187 10.87 3.19 9.52
CA ALA A 187 11.82 3.78 8.58
C ALA A 187 11.20 4.92 7.76
N ARG A 188 9.94 4.74 7.31
CA ARG A 188 9.24 5.70 6.44
C ARG A 188 7.74 5.69 6.66
N ILE A 189 7.12 6.84 6.44
CA ILE A 189 5.66 6.98 6.31
C ILE A 189 5.36 7.70 5.01
N PHE A 190 4.69 7.05 4.07
CA PHE A 190 4.28 7.69 2.83
C PHE A 190 2.88 8.31 2.96
N VAL A 191 2.79 9.58 2.61
CA VAL A 191 1.56 10.37 2.58
C VAL A 191 1.51 11.18 1.30
N ASN A 192 0.33 11.72 0.96
CA ASN A 192 0.24 12.67 -0.14
C ASN A 192 1.12 13.91 0.12
N PRO A 193 1.74 14.53 -0.90
CA PRO A 193 2.51 15.77 -0.74
C PRO A 193 1.76 16.88 0.02
N ALA A 194 0.46 17.06 -0.23
CA ALA A 194 -0.35 18.07 0.46
C ALA A 194 -0.49 17.79 1.96
N ILE A 195 -0.59 16.51 2.34
CA ILE A 195 -0.61 16.09 3.75
C ILE A 195 0.74 16.39 4.39
N LYS A 196 1.85 16.05 3.73
CA LYS A 196 3.18 16.39 4.26
C LYS A 196 3.34 17.90 4.43
N GLN A 197 2.91 18.70 3.45
CA GLN A 197 2.95 20.15 3.56
C GLN A 197 2.19 20.63 4.80
N ARG A 198 0.96 20.14 5.01
CA ARG A 198 0.19 20.48 6.21
C ARG A 198 0.91 20.09 7.51
N LEU A 199 1.52 18.92 7.57
CA LEU A 199 2.32 18.50 8.73
C LEU A 199 3.53 19.41 8.95
N CYS A 200 4.18 19.86 7.87
CA CYS A 200 5.27 20.82 7.96
C CYS A 200 4.80 22.15 8.54
N ASP A 201 3.62 22.62 8.16
CA ASP A 201 3.05 23.86 8.66
C ASP A 201 2.65 23.73 10.15
N ASP A 202 2.10 22.58 10.54
CA ASP A 202 1.55 22.34 11.89
C ASP A 202 2.61 21.93 12.94
N ALA A 203 3.79 21.42 12.56
CA ALA A 203 4.69 20.71 13.48
C ALA A 203 5.39 21.59 14.56
N GLY A 204 5.37 22.91 14.44
CA GLY A 204 6.07 23.80 15.37
C GLY A 204 7.59 23.52 15.41
N SER A 205 8.18 23.49 16.61
CA SER A 205 9.63 23.27 16.82
C SER A 205 10.06 21.80 16.89
N ASP A 206 9.19 20.89 17.31
CA ASP A 206 9.47 19.45 17.32
C ASP A 206 9.20 18.84 15.94
N ARG A 207 10.25 18.79 15.12
CA ARG A 207 10.18 18.49 13.68
C ARG A 207 10.98 17.28 13.24
N ALA A 208 11.80 16.67 14.11
CA ALA A 208 12.73 15.61 13.71
C ALA A 208 12.00 14.41 13.06
N TRP A 209 10.81 14.09 13.54
CA TRP A 209 9.96 13.01 13.03
C TRP A 209 9.51 13.20 11.56
N LEU A 210 9.45 14.44 11.06
CA LEU A 210 9.08 14.74 9.66
C LEU A 210 10.07 14.16 8.65
N HIS A 211 11.31 13.89 9.07
CA HIS A 211 12.33 13.21 8.27
C HIS A 211 11.84 11.88 7.68
N LYS A 212 11.08 11.10 8.48
CA LYS A 212 10.51 9.82 8.08
C LYS A 212 9.28 9.97 7.18
N VAL A 213 8.62 11.13 7.18
CA VAL A 213 7.42 11.38 6.37
C VAL A 213 7.82 11.69 4.92
N ARG A 214 7.38 10.85 3.99
CA ARG A 214 7.74 10.86 2.58
C ARG A 214 6.52 11.18 1.71
N PRO A 215 6.67 12.01 0.66
CA PRO A 215 5.59 12.37 -0.23
C PRO A 215 5.45 11.24 -1.24
N TRP A 216 4.23 10.83 -1.55
CA TRP A 216 4.01 9.85 -2.59
C TRP A 216 2.67 10.06 -3.29
N PHE A 217 2.58 9.58 -4.53
CA PHE A 217 1.34 9.62 -5.30
C PHE A 217 0.24 8.82 -4.60
N GLY A 218 -1.01 9.26 -4.70
CA GLY A 218 -2.12 8.66 -3.97
C GLY A 218 -2.07 9.08 -2.50
N HIS A 219 -2.20 8.12 -1.58
CA HIS A 219 -2.10 8.32 -0.12
C HIS A 219 -2.95 9.50 0.38
N ARG A 220 -4.15 9.65 -0.18
CA ARG A 220 -5.05 10.78 0.09
C ARG A 220 -5.99 10.53 1.27
N ALA A 221 -6.13 9.28 1.70
CA ALA A 221 -7.04 8.85 2.76
C ALA A 221 -6.37 7.93 3.80
N HIS A 222 -5.10 7.59 3.58
CA HIS A 222 -4.31 6.69 4.42
C HIS A 222 -2.85 7.12 4.40
N MET A 223 -2.13 6.77 5.46
CA MET A 223 -0.67 6.74 5.48
C MET A 223 -0.18 5.31 5.27
N HIS A 224 0.94 5.15 4.58
CA HIS A 224 1.61 3.86 4.43
C HIS A 224 2.85 3.86 5.31
N VAL A 225 2.85 3.07 6.37
CA VAL A 225 3.97 2.94 7.29
C VAL A 225 4.84 1.76 6.86
N ARG A 226 6.15 1.98 6.86
CA ARG A 226 7.17 0.96 6.58
C ARG A 226 8.12 0.86 7.75
N LEU A 227 8.33 -0.36 8.24
CA LEU A 227 9.37 -0.66 9.21
C LEU A 227 10.72 -0.91 8.55
N SER A 228 11.79 -0.74 9.33
CA SER A 228 13.14 -1.21 8.98
C SER A 228 13.18 -2.75 8.92
N CYS A 229 14.21 -3.32 8.29
CA CYS A 229 14.39 -4.77 8.34
C CYS A 229 14.67 -5.25 9.79
N PRO A 230 13.97 -6.31 10.25
CA PRO A 230 14.30 -6.95 11.52
C PRO A 230 15.76 -7.45 11.52
N PRO A 231 16.54 -7.24 12.61
CA PRO A 231 17.95 -7.64 12.66
C PRO A 231 18.18 -9.14 12.45
N ASP A 232 17.21 -9.98 12.80
CA ASP A 232 17.24 -11.43 12.66
C ASP A 232 16.72 -11.92 11.29
N SER A 233 16.19 -11.03 10.45
CA SER A 233 15.77 -11.33 9.08
C SER A 233 16.92 -11.13 8.09
N LEU A 234 17.83 -12.11 8.03
CA LEU A 234 19.12 -12.00 7.32
C LEU A 234 18.99 -11.78 5.80
N GLU A 235 17.87 -12.16 5.20
CA GLU A 235 17.60 -11.99 3.76
C GLU A 235 16.72 -10.77 3.45
N CYS A 236 16.38 -9.96 4.47
CA CYS A 236 15.65 -8.72 4.29
C CYS A 236 16.55 -7.66 3.66
N LYS A 237 16.00 -6.87 2.73
CA LYS A 237 16.71 -5.82 2.01
C LYS A 237 16.14 -4.46 2.36
N ASP A 238 16.89 -3.73 3.16
CA ASP A 238 16.53 -2.37 3.54
C ASP A 238 16.65 -1.37 2.39
N GLN A 239 16.10 -0.18 2.61
CA GLN A 239 16.27 0.97 1.71
C GLN A 239 17.33 1.91 2.29
N ASP A 240 17.99 2.69 1.43
CA ASP A 240 18.82 3.82 1.87
C ASP A 240 18.04 4.71 2.87
N PRO A 241 18.70 5.42 3.80
CA PRO A 241 18.00 6.35 4.69
C PRO A 241 17.32 7.49 3.91
N PRO A 242 16.26 8.12 4.45
CA PRO A 242 15.71 9.33 3.85
C PRO A 242 16.78 10.44 3.76
N PRO A 243 16.66 11.39 2.81
CA PRO A 243 17.54 12.55 2.75
C PRO A 243 17.52 13.33 4.08
N PRO A 244 18.65 13.92 4.50
CA PRO A 244 18.75 14.64 5.77
C PRO A 244 17.76 15.82 5.85
N GLY A 245 17.39 16.19 7.07
CA GLY A 245 16.42 17.25 7.38
C GLY A 245 14.97 16.78 7.40
N ASP A 246 14.05 17.70 7.68
CA ASP A 246 12.60 17.44 7.75
C ASP A 246 11.95 17.27 6.36
N GLY A 247 12.63 17.74 5.31
CA GLY A 247 12.13 17.73 3.94
C GLY A 247 10.91 18.64 3.75
N CYS A 248 10.91 19.80 4.41
CA CYS A 248 9.89 20.86 4.29
C CYS A 248 10.39 22.12 3.55
N GLY A 249 11.61 22.10 3.00
CA GLY A 249 12.22 23.25 2.34
C GLY A 249 11.62 23.59 0.95
N PRO A 250 11.95 24.78 0.40
CA PRO A 250 11.38 25.29 -0.85
C PRO A 250 11.69 24.45 -2.10
N ASN A 251 12.72 23.59 -2.05
CA ASN A 251 13.08 22.66 -3.13
C ASN A 251 12.38 21.30 -3.03
N TRP A 252 11.40 21.17 -2.13
CA TRP A 252 10.53 20.01 -2.07
C TRP A 252 9.49 20.07 -3.19
N PRO A 253 9.14 18.97 -3.86
CA PRO A 253 8.09 19.01 -4.86
C PRO A 253 6.74 19.27 -4.19
N ALA A 254 6.40 20.55 -4.00
CA ALA A 254 5.03 21.01 -3.88
C ALA A 254 4.32 20.61 -5.19
N GLY A 255 3.67 19.45 -5.16
CA GLY A 255 3.15 18.78 -6.33
C GLY A 255 4.24 17.97 -7.05
N LEU A 256 4.20 16.65 -6.91
CA LEU A 256 4.77 15.76 -7.93
C LEU A 256 4.08 16.10 -9.26
N ASN A 257 4.71 16.91 -10.12
CA ASN A 257 4.18 17.25 -11.44
C ASN A 257 3.80 15.96 -12.20
N ARG A 258 2.75 15.99 -13.02
CA ARG A 258 2.22 14.82 -13.78
C ARG A 258 3.30 14.01 -14.52
N THR A 259 4.39 14.66 -14.92
CA THR A 259 5.57 14.04 -15.55
C THR A 259 6.41 13.17 -14.60
N SER A 260 6.58 13.57 -13.34
CA SER A 260 7.19 12.72 -12.29
C SER A 260 6.27 11.54 -11.91
N GLN A 261 4.95 11.76 -11.97
CA GLN A 261 3.94 10.72 -11.74
C GLN A 261 4.00 9.59 -12.78
N ALA A 262 4.37 9.89 -14.04
CA ALA A 262 4.51 8.90 -15.10
C ALA A 262 5.81 8.07 -15.00
N ARG A 263 6.94 8.70 -14.62
CA ARG A 263 8.24 8.00 -14.49
C ARG A 263 8.23 6.95 -13.37
N ASN A 264 7.61 7.26 -12.23
CA ASN A 264 7.51 6.30 -11.11
C ASN A 264 6.59 5.11 -11.43
N ARG A 265 5.53 5.29 -12.22
CA ARG A 265 4.70 4.18 -12.72
C ARG A 265 5.49 3.22 -13.63
N ALA A 266 6.39 3.74 -14.45
CA ALA A 266 7.20 2.92 -15.36
C ALA A 266 8.30 2.10 -14.64
N SER A 267 8.83 2.62 -13.52
CA SER A 267 9.89 1.94 -12.74
C SER A 267 9.43 0.65 -12.04
N GLY A 268 8.11 0.39 -11.94
CA GLY A 268 7.55 -0.84 -11.34
C GLY A 268 7.54 -2.07 -12.25
N SER A 269 8.02 -1.97 -13.49
CA SER A 269 8.10 -3.10 -14.44
C SER A 269 9.46 -3.81 -14.32
N CYS A 270 9.70 -4.55 -13.24
CA CYS A 270 10.82 -5.48 -13.15
C CYS A 270 10.54 -6.70 -14.03
N ARG A 271 11.03 -6.73 -15.28
CA ARG A 271 10.84 -7.86 -16.22
C ARG A 271 11.63 -9.13 -15.84
N ARG A 272 12.50 -9.09 -14.83
CA ARG A 272 13.35 -10.21 -14.38
C ARG A 272 13.60 -10.21 -12.87
N CYS A 273 12.56 -10.03 -12.07
CA CYS A 273 12.69 -10.34 -10.65
C CYS A 273 12.61 -11.86 -10.51
N ARG A 274 13.76 -12.54 -10.32
CA ARG A 274 13.77 -13.90 -9.77
C ARG A 274 13.10 -13.77 -8.41
N LEU A 275 11.86 -14.25 -8.32
CA LEU A 275 11.12 -14.18 -7.07
C LEU A 275 11.92 -14.96 -6.00
N PRO A 276 11.87 -14.55 -4.73
CA PRO A 276 12.30 -15.42 -3.63
C PRO A 276 11.36 -16.64 -3.44
N VAL A 277 10.44 -16.95 -4.40
CA VAL A 277 9.64 -18.19 -4.52
C VAL A 277 10.56 -19.42 -4.56
N ARG A 278 11.20 -19.79 -3.49
CA ARG A 278 12.10 -20.93 -3.31
C ARG A 278 12.32 -21.06 -1.81
N ARG A 279 12.34 -19.91 -1.11
CA ARG A 279 12.27 -19.80 0.36
C ARG A 279 10.83 -19.79 0.86
N CYS A 280 9.99 -19.02 0.17
CA CYS A 280 8.55 -19.06 0.22
C CYS A 280 8.03 -19.66 -1.12
#